data_AF-A0A537JWX3-F1
#
_entry.id   AF-A0A537JWX3-F1
#
_cell.length_a   1.000
_cell.length_b   1.000
_cell.length_c   1.000
_cell.angle_alpha   90.00
_cell.angle_beta   90.00
_cell.angle_gamma   90.00
#
_symmetry.space_group_name_H-M   'P 1'
#
loop_
_entity.id
_entity.type
_entity.pdbx_description
1 polymer ?
#
loop_
_entity_poly.entity_id
_entity_poly.type
_entity_poly.pdbx_seq_one_letter_code
_entity_poly.pdbx_strand_id
1 'polypeptide(L)' 'MTYTSAILWDSELADDALWERLHRHFTLPELVELGFFIALTSGQQRWIKTLGLGHREVLGDTSAGLVPETQQDPSRP' A
#
# COMPACT_ATOMS: atom_id res chain seq x y z
N MET A 1 -14.67 1.84 -2.47
CA MET A 1 -14.30 2.39 -1.15
C MET A 1 -14.87 1.59 0.03
N THR A 2 -16.11 1.08 -0.01
CA THR A 2 -16.70 0.32 1.13
C THR A 2 -15.89 -0.89 1.57
N TYR A 3 -15.36 -1.72 0.65
CA TYR A 3 -14.51 -2.86 1.00
C TYR A 3 -13.21 -2.43 1.71
N THR A 4 -12.58 -1.35 1.25
CA THR A 4 -11.43 -0.74 1.92
C THR A 4 -11.77 -0.28 3.34
N SER A 5 -12.91 0.41 3.51
CA SER A 5 -13.35 0.83 4.84
C SER A 5 -13.65 -0.36 5.76
N ALA A 6 -14.21 -1.44 5.21
CA ALA A 6 -14.49 -2.64 5.97
C ALA A 6 -13.19 -3.29 6.51
N ILE A 7 -12.14 -3.30 5.70
CA ILE A 7 -10.83 -3.83 6.09
C ILE A 7 -10.13 -2.91 7.11
N LEU A 8 -10.24 -1.59 6.96
CA LEU A 8 -9.45 -0.64 7.77
C LEU A 8 -10.09 -0.23 9.09
N TRP A 9 -11.42 -0.24 9.17
CA TRP A 9 -12.13 0.43 10.25
C TRP A 9 -13.17 -0.44 10.92
N ASP A 10 -13.97 -1.17 10.15
CA ASP A 10 -15.11 -1.91 10.70
C ASP A 10 -15.51 -3.08 9.79
N SER A 11 -15.23 -4.30 10.23
CA SER A 11 -15.55 -5.51 9.48
C SER A 11 -17.06 -5.72 9.28
N GLU A 12 -17.93 -5.12 10.11
CA GLU A 12 -19.39 -5.25 9.97
C GLU A 12 -19.92 -4.56 8.71
N LEU A 13 -19.15 -3.62 8.14
CA LEU A 13 -19.46 -3.00 6.84
C LEU A 13 -19.39 -3.99 5.66
N ALA A 14 -18.78 -5.17 5.86
CA ALA A 14 -18.76 -6.25 4.88
C ALA A 14 -20.00 -7.14 4.99
N ASP A 15 -21.17 -6.50 4.82
CA ASP A 15 -22.46 -7.16 4.80
C ASP A 15 -22.69 -7.99 3.52
N ASP A 16 -23.75 -8.80 3.52
CA ASP A 16 -24.09 -9.68 2.40
C ASP A 16 -24.29 -8.91 1.08
N ALA A 17 -24.85 -7.70 1.15
CA ALA A 17 -25.08 -6.85 -0.01
C ALA A 17 -23.76 -6.34 -0.63
N LEU A 18 -22.76 -6.02 0.20
CA LEU A 18 -21.42 -5.70 -0.27
C LEU A 18 -20.76 -6.93 -0.90
N TRP A 19 -20.83 -8.09 -0.26
CA TRP A 19 -20.27 -9.33 -0.81
C TRP A 19 -20.87 -9.70 -2.16
N GLU A 20 -22.19 -9.58 -2.30
CA GLU A 20 -22.88 -9.82 -3.57
C GLU A 20 -22.39 -8.87 -4.67
N ARG A 21 -22.24 -7.57 -4.35
CA ARG A 21 -21.71 -6.57 -5.28
C ARG A 21 -20.27 -6.87 -5.69
N LEU A 22 -19.44 -7.29 -4.75
CA LEU A 22 -18.04 -7.63 -5.01
C LEU A 22 -17.92 -8.86 -5.90
N HIS A 23 -18.70 -9.90 -5.63
CA HIS A 23 -18.69 -11.14 -6.42
C HIS A 23 -19.22 -10.97 -7.86
N ARG A 24 -19.93 -9.88 -8.17
CA ARG A 24 -20.27 -9.54 -9.56
C ARG A 24 -19.08 -9.08 -10.41
N HIS A 25 -17.98 -8.68 -9.79
CA HIS A 25 -16.82 -8.11 -10.46
C HIS A 25 -15.54 -8.91 -10.23
N PHE A 26 -15.46 -9.63 -9.11
CA PHE A 26 -14.27 -10.35 -8.69
C PHE A 26 -14.64 -11.75 -8.24
N THR A 27 -13.78 -12.69 -8.56
CA THR A 27 -13.78 -14.03 -7.98
C THR A 27 -13.28 -13.97 -6.52
N LEU A 28 -13.54 -15.03 -5.77
CA LEU A 28 -13.05 -15.14 -4.39
C LEU A 28 -11.51 -14.99 -4.28
N PRO A 29 -10.69 -15.65 -5.12
CA PRO A 29 -9.23 -15.44 -5.09
C PRO A 29 -8.83 -13.97 -5.33
N GLU A 30 -9.44 -13.30 -6.30
CA GLU A 30 -9.15 -11.89 -6.58
C GLU A 30 -9.54 -10.97 -5.41
N LEU A 31 -10.65 -11.26 -4.71
CA LEU A 31 -11.05 -10.52 -3.51
C LEU A 31 -10.09 -10.72 -2.34
N VAL A 32 -9.54 -11.93 -2.19
CA VAL A 32 -8.51 -12.22 -1.20
C VAL A 32 -7.24 -11.42 -1.51
N GLU A 33 -6.76 -11.47 -2.76
CA GLU A 33 -5.59 -10.70 -3.19
C GLU A 33 -5.79 -9.19 -3.00
N LEU A 34 -6.95 -8.67 -3.42
CA LEU A 34 -7.30 -7.27 -3.23
C LEU A 34 -7.36 -6.88 -1.74
N GLY A 35 -7.91 -7.76 -0.90
CA GLY A 35 -7.96 -7.56 0.54
C GLY A 35 -6.57 -7.48 1.17
N PHE A 36 -5.67 -8.40 0.79
CA PHE A 36 -4.27 -8.38 1.23
C PHE A 36 -3.54 -7.12 0.77
N PHE A 37 -3.71 -6.72 -0.50
CA PHE A 37 -3.11 -5.51 -1.03
C PHE A 37 -3.55 -4.27 -0.25
N ILE A 38 -4.85 -4.13 0.05
CA ILE A 38 -5.39 -3.02 0.83
C ILE A 38 -4.80 -3.01 2.24
N ALA A 39 -4.81 -4.15 2.93
CA ALA A 39 -4.32 -4.26 4.30
C ALA A 39 -2.83 -3.94 4.39
N LEU A 40 -2.01 -4.47 3.48
CA LEU A 40 -0.57 -4.24 3.45
C LEU A 40 -0.22 -2.78 3.19
N THR A 41 -0.78 -2.19 2.12
CA THR A 41 -0.48 -0.80 1.73
C THR A 41 -0.97 0.20 2.76
N SER A 42 -2.18 0.02 3.29
CA SER A 42 -2.73 0.91 4.31
C SER A 42 -2.02 0.77 5.65
N GLY A 43 -1.62 -0.45 6.01
CA GLY A 43 -0.81 -0.74 7.21
C GLY A 43 0.55 -0.03 7.15
N GLN A 44 1.24 -0.10 6.01
CA GLN A 44 2.48 0.63 5.77
C GLN A 44 2.30 2.15 5.96
N GLN A 45 1.26 2.73 5.34
CA GLN A 45 0.98 4.17 5.47
C GLN A 45 0.65 4.57 6.92
N ARG A 46 -0.12 3.74 7.65
CA ARG A 46 -0.47 4.00 9.04
C ARG A 46 0.77 3.92 9.94
N TRP A 47 1.63 2.93 9.73
CA TRP A 47 2.88 2.79 10.46
C TRP A 47 3.80 4.00 10.29
N ILE A 48 4.03 4.44 9.05
CA ILE A 48 4.84 5.64 8.75
C ILE A 48 4.29 6.87 9.48
N LYS A 49 2.96 7.06 9.44
CA LYS A 49 2.30 8.15 10.18
C LYS A 49 2.48 8.04 11.69
N THR A 50 2.39 6.84 12.26
CA THR A 50 2.63 6.60 13.70
C THR A 50 4.04 7.01 14.12
N LEU A 51 5.03 6.82 13.25
CA LEU A 51 6.41 7.23 13.52
C LEU A 51 6.65 8.74 13.34
N GLY A 52 5.67 9.50 12.84
CA GLY A 52 5.81 10.94 12.57
C GLY A 52 6.75 11.26 11.40
N LEU A 53 7.09 10.26 10.57
CA LEU A 53 8.10 10.41 9.52
C LEU A 53 7.51 11.17 8.33
N GLY A 54 8.20 12.23 7.92
CA GLY A 54 7.94 12.98 6.70
C GLY A 54 8.28 12.19 5.43
N HIS A 55 7.93 12.75 4.26
CA HIS A 55 8.30 12.15 2.98
C HIS A 55 9.84 12.05 2.89
N ARG A 56 10.37 10.82 2.83
CA ARG A 56 11.81 10.44 2.73
C ARG A 56 12.62 10.46 4.02
N GLU A 57 12.02 10.68 5.19
CA GLU A 57 12.75 10.66 6.47
C GLU A 57 13.26 9.26 6.87
N VAL A 58 12.71 8.20 6.25
CA VAL A 58 13.08 6.80 6.51
C VAL A 58 14.26 6.33 5.65
N LEU A 59 14.71 7.11 4.67
CA LEU A 59 15.88 6.76 3.83
C LEU A 59 17.20 7.20 4.48
N GLY A 60 17.30 7.08 5.80
CA GLY A 60 18.60 7.12 6.49
C GLY A 60 19.35 5.84 6.15
N ASP A 61 20.33 5.95 5.25
CA ASP A 61 21.36 4.96 4.87
C ASP A 61 20.99 3.77 3.98
N THR A 62 19.76 3.64 3.47
CA THR A 62 19.44 2.54 2.54
C THR A 62 19.24 3.02 1.11
N SER A 63 20.18 2.64 0.22
CA SER A 63 20.10 2.85 -1.24
C SER A 63 19.14 1.90 -1.95
N ALA A 64 18.45 1.01 -1.22
CA ALA A 64 17.50 0.07 -1.80
C ALA A 64 16.35 0.81 -2.49
N GLY A 65 16.22 0.59 -3.79
CA GLY A 65 15.14 1.14 -4.62
C GLY A 65 15.44 2.51 -5.25
N LEU A 66 16.64 3.07 -5.04
CA LEU A 66 17.11 4.24 -5.80
C LEU A 66 17.94 3.77 -6.98
N VAL A 67 17.71 4.36 -8.17
CA VAL A 67 18.63 4.22 -9.29
C VAL A 67 19.97 4.80 -8.83
N PRO A 68 21.10 4.07 -8.95
CA PRO A 68 22.39 4.61 -8.55
C PRO A 68 22.60 5.93 -9.28
N GLU A 69 22.96 6.97 -8.54
CA GLU A 69 23.36 8.24 -9.15
C GLU A 69 24.52 7.92 -10.08
N THR A 70 24.29 8.02 -11.39
CA THR A 70 25.34 7.94 -12.39
C THR A 70 26.39 8.95 -11.97
N GLN A 71 27.50 8.45 -11.45
CA GLN A 71 28.72 9.21 -11.18
C GLN A 71 28.98 10.08 -12.42
N GLN A 72 28.74 11.39 -12.30
CA GLN A 72 29.19 12.33 -13.31
C GLN A 72 30.71 12.20 -13.34
N ASP A 73 31.22 11.59 -14.39
CA ASP A 73 32.63 11.50 -14.71
C ASP A 73 33.17 12.93 -14.87
N PRO A 74 34.07 13.42 -14.00
CA PRO A 74 34.68 14.73 -14.14
C PRO A 74 35.70 14.81 -15.30
N SER A 75 35.81 13.77 -16.13
CA SER A 75 36.80 13.66 -17.20
C SER A 75 36.16 13.47 -18.57
N ARG A 76 35.29 14.38 -19.00
CA ARG A 76 35.01 14.55 -20.43
C ARG A 76 35.57 15.89 -20.92
N PRO A 77 36.48 15.88 -21.92
CA PRO A 77 37.03 17.10 -22.50
C PRO A 77 35.98 17.93 -23.25
#